data_AF-A0A381P868-F1
#
_entry.id   AF-A0A381P868-F1
#
_cell.length_a   1.000
_cell.length_b   1.000
_cell.length_c   1.000
_cell.angle_alpha   90.00
_cell.angle_beta   90.00
_cell.angle_gamma   90.00
#
_symmetry.space_group_name_H-M   'P 1'
#
loop_
_entity.id
_entity.type
_entity.pdbx_description
1 polymer ?
#
loop_
_entity_poly.entity_id
_entity_poly.type
_entity_poly.pdbx_seq_one_letter_code
_entity_poly.pdbx_strand_id
1 'polypeptide(L)' 'MLRITVNTTHISGTCKLGPASDKSAVVDQYCRVHGMENIRVADASVMPNVVRANTNSTTIMIGERVADWMKEG' A
#
# COMPACT_ATOMS: atom_id res chain seq x y z
N MET A 1 25.72 17.70 -22.26
CA MET A 1 25.59 16.56 -21.33
C MET A 1 24.14 16.50 -20.87
N LEU A 2 23.29 15.74 -21.56
CA LEU A 2 21.89 15.55 -21.18
C LEU A 2 21.85 14.73 -19.88
N ARG A 3 21.37 15.35 -18.80
CA ARG A 3 21.03 14.65 -17.57
C ARG A 3 19.73 13.90 -17.82
N ILE A 4 19.80 12.60 -18.07
CA ILE A 4 18.61 11.75 -18.09
C ILE A 4 18.22 11.49 -16.64
N THR A 5 17.12 12.10 -16.20
CA THR A 5 16.48 11.75 -14.93
C THR A 5 15.63 10.52 -15.15
N VAL A 6 16.05 9.37 -14.63
CA VAL A 6 15.23 8.16 -14.57
C VAL A 6 14.52 8.10 -13.23
N ASN A 7 13.23 7.74 -13.21
CA ASN A 7 12.59 7.43 -11.95
C ASN A 7 13.16 6.09 -11.44
N THR A 8 13.43 6.01 -10.13
CA THR A 8 13.57 4.71 -9.48
C THR A 8 12.16 4.16 -9.36
N THR A 9 11.90 2.94 -9.86
CA THR A 9 10.58 2.34 -10.14
C THR A 9 9.74 1.98 -8.89
N HIS A 10 9.88 2.73 -7.80
CA HIS A 10 9.16 2.55 -6.54
C HIS A 10 7.78 3.22 -6.58
N ILE A 11 6.94 2.80 -7.53
CA ILE A 11 5.56 3.29 -7.66
C ILE A 11 4.74 2.71 -6.50
N SER A 12 4.04 3.56 -5.76
CA SER A 12 3.29 3.22 -4.55
C SER A 12 2.19 4.25 -4.26
N GLY A 13 1.26 3.92 -3.36
CA GLY A 13 0.32 4.90 -2.78
C GLY A 13 -0.97 5.18 -3.54
N THR A 14 -1.27 4.48 -4.64
CA THR A 14 -2.52 4.65 -5.41
C THR A 14 -3.77 4.16 -4.69
N CYS A 15 -3.61 3.30 -3.68
CA CYS A 15 -4.67 2.83 -2.78
C CYS A 15 -4.31 3.14 -1.32
N LYS A 16 -3.86 4.38 -1.07
CA LYS A 16 -3.33 4.86 0.22
C LYS A 16 -4.12 4.36 1.44
N LEU A 17 -3.38 3.80 2.41
CA LEU A 17 -3.88 3.49 3.74
C LEU A 17 -4.11 4.76 4.55
N GLY A 18 -5.23 4.83 5.25
CA GLY A 18 -5.55 5.95 6.13
C GLY A 18 -6.90 5.82 6.84
N PRO A 19 -7.19 6.72 7.80
CA PRO A 19 -8.48 6.75 8.48
C PRO A 19 -9.60 7.13 7.49
N ALA A 20 -10.84 6.69 7.75
CA ALA A 20 -11.99 7.03 6.91
C ALA A 20 -12.27 8.55 6.80
N SER A 21 -11.72 9.35 7.73
CA SER A 21 -11.77 10.82 7.67
C SER A 21 -10.81 11.43 6.65
N ASP A 22 -9.78 10.69 6.21
CA ASP A 22 -8.89 11.13 5.13
C ASP A 22 -9.56 10.83 3.78
N LYS A 23 -10.00 11.89 3.10
CA LYS A 23 -10.68 11.79 1.79
C LYS A 23 -9.81 11.18 0.68
N SER A 24 -8.50 11.07 0.88
CA SER A 24 -7.57 10.43 -0.05
C SER A 24 -7.27 8.96 0.28
N ALA A 25 -7.75 8.46 1.42
CA ALA A 25 -7.55 7.06 1.82
C ALA A 25 -8.50 6.14 1.06
N VAL A 26 -7.96 5.00 0.61
CA VAL A 26 -8.70 3.95 -0.08
C VAL A 26 -8.91 2.74 0.84
N VAL A 27 -7.94 2.45 1.71
CA VAL A 27 -8.00 1.33 2.64
C VAL A 27 -7.79 1.75 4.10
N ASP A 28 -8.31 0.95 5.03
CA ASP A 28 -8.09 1.12 6.46
C ASP A 28 -6.78 0.48 6.95
N GLN A 29 -6.53 0.49 8.27
CA GLN A 29 -5.30 -0.09 8.85
C GLN A 29 -5.14 -1.61 8.66
N TYR A 30 -6.20 -2.31 8.25
CA TYR A 30 -6.20 -3.74 7.94
C TYR A 30 -6.23 -4.00 6.43
N CYS A 31 -5.95 -2.96 5.64
CA CYS A 31 -5.96 -2.98 4.18
C CYS A 31 -7.33 -3.35 3.58
N ARG A 32 -8.44 -3.14 4.31
CA ARG A 32 -9.81 -3.32 3.82
C ARG A 32 -10.24 -2.07 3.07
N VAL A 33 -10.90 -2.23 1.93
CA VAL A 33 -11.36 -1.09 1.12
C VAL A 33 -12.52 -0.38 1.84
N HIS A 34 -12.40 0.93 2.00
CA HIS A 34 -13.46 1.73 2.61
C HIS A 34 -14.77 1.62 1.82
N GLY A 35 -15.87 1.38 2.51
CA GLY A 35 -17.21 1.28 1.90
C GLY A 35 -17.48 -0.01 1.12
N MET A 36 -16.57 -0.99 1.16
CA MET A 36 -16.77 -2.31 0.54
C MET A 36 -16.50 -3.42 1.56
N GLU A 37 -17.22 -4.52 1.40
CA GLU A 37 -17.04 -5.72 2.23
C GLU A 37 -16.21 -6.77 1.49
N ASN A 38 -15.45 -7.57 2.24
CA ASN A 38 -14.70 -8.72 1.72
C ASN A 38 -13.67 -8.41 0.61
N ILE A 39 -13.23 -7.15 0.50
CA ILE A 39 -12.21 -6.72 -0.46
C ILE A 39 -11.03 -6.08 0.31
N ARG A 40 -9.82 -6.52 -0.03
CA ARG A 40 -8.56 -5.99 0.51
C ARG A 40 -7.56 -5.71 -0.61
N VAL A 41 -6.62 -4.80 -0.36
CA VAL A 41 -5.49 -4.51 -1.26
C VAL A 41 -4.19 -4.79 -0.50
N ALA A 42 -3.35 -5.69 -1.01
CA ALA A 42 -2.15 -6.16 -0.29
C ALA A 42 -0.88 -6.02 -1.15
N ASP A 43 -0.57 -4.80 -1.57
CA ASP A 43 0.61 -4.50 -2.39
C ASP A 43 1.18 -3.10 -2.09
N ALA A 44 2.10 -2.61 -2.93
CA ALA A 44 2.73 -1.30 -2.74
C ALA A 44 1.77 -0.11 -2.85
N SER A 45 0.59 -0.28 -3.44
CA SER A 45 -0.39 0.79 -3.57
C SER A 45 -0.93 1.28 -2.23
N VAL A 46 -0.88 0.48 -1.17
CA VAL A 46 -1.41 0.88 0.16
C VAL A 46 -0.47 1.78 0.95
N MET A 47 0.81 1.87 0.56
CA MET A 47 1.80 2.66 1.27
C MET A 47 1.38 4.15 1.29
N PRO A 48 1.16 4.79 2.46
CA PRO A 48 0.73 6.19 2.50
C PRO A 48 1.76 7.17 1.94
N ASN A 49 3.04 6.79 2.03
CA ASN A 49 4.16 7.43 1.38
C ASN A 49 5.14 6.33 0.95
N VAL A 50 5.91 6.58 -0.11
CA VAL A 50 6.95 5.65 -0.53
C VAL A 50 7.95 5.43 0.62
N VAL A 51 8.29 4.17 0.87
CA VAL A 51 9.30 3.82 1.87
C VAL A 51 10.69 4.29 1.43
N ARG A 52 11.53 4.69 2.39
CA ARG A 52 12.92 5.10 2.13
C ARG A 52 13.86 3.90 1.98
N ALA A 53 13.46 2.96 1.14
CA ALA A 53 14.17 1.73 0.81
C ALA A 53 13.60 1.14 -0.49
N ASN A 54 14.21 0.07 -0.99
CA ASN A 54 13.64 -0.71 -2.10
C ASN A 54 12.29 -1.29 -1.66
N THR A 55 11.25 -1.11 -2.49
CA THR A 55 9.87 -1.44 -2.11
C THR A 55 9.60 -2.94 -1.97
N ASN A 56 10.40 -3.80 -2.62
CA ASN A 56 10.20 -5.25 -2.65
C ASN A 56 9.98 -5.86 -1.24
N SER A 57 10.91 -5.64 -0.31
CA SER A 57 10.81 -6.18 1.05
C SER A 57 9.59 -5.65 1.81
N THR A 58 9.21 -4.40 1.55
CA THR A 58 8.02 -3.81 2.18
C THR A 58 6.74 -4.41 1.59
N THR A 59 6.68 -4.61 0.27
CA THR A 59 5.55 -5.25 -0.40
C THR A 59 5.34 -6.68 0.08
N ILE A 60 6.43 -7.45 0.21
CA ILE A 60 6.36 -8.82 0.78
C ILE A 60 5.81 -8.77 2.21
N MET A 61 6.34 -7.88 3.06
CA MET A 61 5.85 -7.74 4.44
C MET A 61 4.37 -7.37 4.52
N ILE A 62 3.89 -6.46 3.67
CA ILE A 62 2.47 -6.11 3.57
C ILE A 62 1.63 -7.35 3.20
N GLY A 63 2.07 -8.12 2.21
CA GLY A 63 1.41 -9.35 1.78
C GLY A 63 1.30 -10.38 2.90
N GLU A 64 2.40 -10.68 3.58
CA GLU A 64 2.44 -11.61 4.72
C GLU A 64 1.53 -11.14 5.85
N ARG A 65 1.57 -9.84 6.18
CA ARG A 65 0.77 -9.30 7.28
C ARG A 65 -0.72 -9.37 6.99
N VAL A 66 -1.13 -9.05 5.77
CA VAL A 66 -2.53 -9.15 5.34
C VAL A 66 -2.99 -10.61 5.27
N ALA A 67 -2.13 -11.51 4.80
CA ALA A 67 -2.43 -12.93 4.79
C ALA A 67 -2.70 -13.49 6.20
N ASP A 68 -1.94 -13.06 7.21
CA ASP A 68 -2.19 -13.46 8.60
C ASP A 68 -3.52 -12.93 9.14
N TRP A 69 -3.85 -11.66 8.88
CA TRP A 69 -5.18 -11.14 9.25
C TRP A 69 -6.31 -11.92 8.58
N MET A 70 -6.15 -12.30 7.31
CA MET A 70 -7.16 -13.08 6.60
C MET A 70 -7.36 -14.48 7.18
N LYS A 71 -6.35 -15.07 7.83
CA LYS A 71 -6.48 -16.35 8.54
C LYS A 71 -7.23 -16.21 9.86
N GLU A 72 -7.17 -15.03 10.50
CA GLU A 72 -7.79 -14.77 11.81
C GLU A 72 -9.30 -14.46 11.72
N GLY A 73 -9.79 -14.01 10.55
CA GLY A 73 -11.20 -13.69 10.29
C GLY A 73 -11.46 -12.21 10.03
#